data_AF-A0A6B3HZQ3-F1
#
_entry.id   AF-A0A6B3HZQ3-F1
#
_cell.length_a   1.000
_cell.length_b   1.000
_cell.length_c   1.000
_cell.angle_alpha   90.00
_cell.angle_beta   90.00
_cell.angle_gamma   90.00
#
_symmetry.space_group_name_H-M   'P 1'
#
loop_
_entity.id
_entity.type
_entity.pdbx_description
1 polymer ?
#
loop_
_entity_poly.entity_id
_entity_poly.type
_entity_poly.pdbx_seq_one_letter_code
_entity_poly.pdbx_strand_id
1 'polypeptide(L)'
;GRTVVWLLDVDDTLTNTKAMHHRAAEALTSSIAKHMAEPLAIAVSDRFRQVFDELLLVHQQSPISGNGKLHALEELESRVRQYQSKIFEKWQFNRLFSREILLRIAIEDCGASLSPDDLHRCANQYWDHMQKNPLVFPDAIRLSQRLASQGTPTYLMTSSDARYRERAIGEFTYNPRESRSDKRHRML
;
A
#
# COMPACT_ATOMS: atom_id res chain seq x y z
N GLY A 1 -35.71 14.64 -7.15
CA GLY A 1 -34.82 13.58 -7.65
C GLY A 1 -34.43 12.67 -6.49
N ARG A 2 -34.15 11.39 -6.73
CA ARG A 2 -33.64 10.49 -5.68
C ARG A 2 -32.23 10.95 -5.29
N THR A 3 -31.98 11.18 -4.01
CA THR A 3 -30.65 11.56 -3.51
C THR A 3 -29.65 10.47 -3.83
N VAL A 4 -28.49 10.84 -4.37
CA VAL A 4 -27.36 9.94 -4.62
C VAL A 4 -26.25 10.31 -3.65
N VAL A 5 -25.62 9.32 -3.03
CA VAL A 5 -24.52 9.53 -2.08
C VAL A 5 -23.21 8.97 -2.64
N TRP A 6 -22.17 9.80 -2.58
CA TRP A 6 -20.80 9.42 -2.91
C TRP A 6 -20.01 9.32 -1.62
N LEU A 7 -19.55 8.12 -1.30
CA LEU A 7 -18.67 7.85 -0.18
C LEU A 7 -17.22 7.92 -0.67
N LEU A 8 -16.40 8.74 0.00
CA LEU A 8 -15.00 8.96 -0.35
C LEU A 8 -14.11 8.29 0.69
N ASP A 9 -13.30 7.31 0.25
CA ASP A 9 -12.30 6.63 1.07
C ASP A 9 -10.89 7.10 0.67
N VAL A 10 -10.41 8.12 1.36
CA VAL A 10 -9.09 8.73 1.18
C VAL A 10 -8.51 8.95 2.57
N ASP A 11 -7.26 8.54 2.79
CA ASP A 11 -6.54 8.73 4.05
C ASP A 11 -7.30 8.22 5.29
N ASP A 12 -7.77 6.97 5.22
CA ASP A 12 -8.44 6.28 6.32
C ASP A 12 -9.76 6.93 6.79
N THR A 13 -10.61 7.37 5.85
CA THR A 13 -11.94 7.93 6.17
C THR A 13 -13.03 6.87 6.35
N LEU A 14 -12.98 5.76 5.60
CA LEU A 14 -13.97 4.67 5.70
C LEU A 14 -13.33 3.35 6.11
N THR A 15 -12.14 3.06 5.57
CA THR A 15 -11.35 1.89 5.92
C THR A 15 -10.15 2.27 6.78
N ASN A 16 -9.69 1.35 7.63
CA ASN A 16 -8.48 1.54 8.43
C ASN A 16 -7.30 0.92 7.70
N THR A 17 -6.82 1.58 6.64
CA THR A 17 -5.73 1.11 5.77
C THR A 17 -4.46 0.89 6.57
N LYS A 18 -4.14 1.77 7.52
CA LYS A 18 -2.97 1.60 8.39
C LYS A 18 -3.02 0.27 9.16
N ALA A 19 -4.11 -0.01 9.88
CA ALA A 19 -4.22 -1.25 10.64
C ALA A 19 -4.26 -2.48 9.73
N MET A 20 -4.93 -2.39 8.57
CA MET A 20 -4.91 -3.46 7.56
C MET A 20 -3.49 -3.73 7.05
N HIS A 21 -2.73 -2.67 6.73
CA HIS A 21 -1.35 -2.78 6.29
C HIS A 21 -0.48 -3.49 7.33
N HIS A 22 -0.60 -3.12 8.61
CA HIS A 22 0.16 -3.75 9.69
C HIS A 22 -0.11 -5.26 9.80
N ARG A 23 -1.38 -5.67 9.73
CA ARG A 23 -1.76 -7.09 9.76
C ARG A 23 -1.28 -7.85 8.52
N ALA A 24 -1.39 -7.22 7.34
CA ALA A 24 -0.95 -7.82 6.08
C ALA A 24 0.57 -7.96 6.02
N ALA A 25 1.33 -7.00 6.55
CA ALA A 25 2.77 -7.10 6.70
C ALA A 25 3.16 -8.22 7.66
N GLU A 26 2.53 -8.30 8.84
CA GLU A 26 2.78 -9.41 9.79
C GLU A 26 2.56 -10.79 9.14
N ALA A 27 1.46 -10.96 8.41
CA ALA A 27 1.16 -12.20 7.68
C ALA A 27 2.21 -12.52 6.58
N LEU A 28 2.86 -11.50 6.02
CA LEU A 28 3.87 -11.63 4.97
C LEU A 28 5.14 -12.32 5.44
N THR A 29 5.44 -12.27 6.74
CA THR A 29 6.63 -12.86 7.36
C THR A 29 6.84 -14.31 6.93
N SER A 30 5.76 -15.12 6.97
CA SER A 30 5.79 -16.53 6.57
C SER A 30 6.11 -16.73 5.08
N SER A 31 5.74 -15.78 4.22
CA SER A 31 6.08 -15.82 2.80
C SER A 31 7.54 -15.46 2.56
N ILE A 32 8.03 -14.42 3.23
CA ILE A 32 9.41 -13.96 3.09
C ILE A 32 10.37 -15.02 3.63
N ALA A 33 10.03 -15.69 4.74
CA ALA A 33 10.81 -16.77 5.35
C ALA A 33 11.01 -18.00 4.45
N LYS A 34 10.29 -18.13 3.33
CA LYS A 34 10.56 -19.16 2.31
C LYS A 34 11.83 -18.90 1.51
N HIS A 35 12.35 -17.67 1.57
CA HIS A 35 13.46 -17.19 0.73
C HIS A 35 14.67 -16.72 1.54
N MET A 36 14.53 -16.55 2.86
CA MET A 36 15.59 -16.11 3.76
C MET A 36 15.37 -16.66 5.17
N ALA A 37 16.38 -16.51 6.03
CA ALA A 37 16.28 -16.91 7.43
C ALA A 37 15.12 -16.17 8.14
N GLU A 38 14.38 -16.88 8.99
CA GLU A 38 13.20 -16.35 9.68
C GLU A 38 13.46 -15.05 10.47
N PRO A 39 14.56 -14.87 11.23
CA PRO A 39 14.84 -13.60 11.89
C PRO A 39 14.98 -12.42 10.91
N LEU A 40 15.55 -12.67 9.72
CA LEU A 40 15.68 -11.66 8.67
C LEU A 40 14.31 -11.36 8.02
N ALA A 41 13.47 -12.38 7.83
CA ALA A 41 12.11 -12.21 7.34
C ALA A 41 11.24 -11.35 8.28
N ILE A 42 11.37 -11.56 9.60
CA ILE A 42 10.71 -10.74 10.63
C ILE A 42 11.21 -9.29 10.52
N ALA A 43 12.54 -9.08 10.46
CA ALA A 43 13.11 -7.75 10.33
C ALA A 43 12.61 -7.00 9.08
N VAL A 44 12.54 -7.68 7.94
CA VAL A 44 11.99 -7.11 6.69
C VAL A 44 10.52 -6.75 6.85
N SER A 45 9.71 -7.60 7.48
CA SER A 45 8.28 -7.33 7.72
C SER A 45 8.07 -6.12 8.64
N ASP A 46 8.84 -6.03 9.73
CA ASP A 46 8.79 -4.89 10.64
C ASP A 46 9.26 -3.61 9.96
N ARG A 47 10.32 -3.67 9.14
CA ARG A 47 10.76 -2.51 8.37
C ARG A 47 9.73 -2.10 7.33
N PHE A 48 9.04 -3.05 6.69
CA PHE A 48 7.98 -2.75 5.73
C PHE A 48 6.82 -1.96 6.36
N ARG A 49 6.46 -2.30 7.61
CA ARG A 49 5.47 -1.53 8.40
C ARG A 49 5.98 -0.12 8.71
N GLN A 50 7.23 0.00 9.13
CA GLN A 50 7.84 1.29 9.47
C GLN A 50 7.91 2.21 8.26
N VAL A 51 8.33 1.70 7.09
CA VAL A 51 8.38 2.45 5.82
C VAL A 51 7.02 3.04 5.46
N PHE A 52 5.94 2.26 5.62
CA PHE A 52 4.60 2.76 5.39
C PHE A 52 4.19 3.86 6.37
N ASP A 53 4.44 3.64 7.67
CA ASP A 53 4.11 4.60 8.72
C ASP A 53 4.91 5.91 8.57
N GLU A 54 6.18 5.82 8.20
CA GLU A 54 7.06 6.95 7.90
C GLU A 54 6.51 7.78 6.74
N LEU A 55 6.13 7.15 5.62
CA LEU A 55 5.52 7.87 4.49
C LEU A 55 4.15 8.44 4.82
N LEU A 56 3.36 7.78 5.67
CA LEU A 56 2.07 8.29 6.10
C LEU A 56 2.21 9.60 6.89
N LEU A 57 3.23 9.71 7.75
CA LEU A 57 3.53 10.95 8.47
C LEU A 57 3.82 12.13 7.52
N VAL A 58 4.59 11.88 6.46
CA VAL A 58 4.90 12.89 5.43
C VAL A 58 3.63 13.29 4.68
N HIS A 59 2.86 12.31 4.20
CA HIS A 59 1.64 12.53 3.43
C HIS A 59 0.58 13.32 4.21
N GLN A 60 0.41 13.01 5.51
CA GLN A 60 -0.52 13.70 6.39
C GLN A 60 -0.01 15.05 6.90
N GLN A 61 1.19 15.50 6.49
CA GLN A 61 1.84 16.71 6.98
C GLN A 61 1.89 16.78 8.51
N SER A 62 2.09 15.61 9.14
CA SER A 62 2.12 15.52 10.60
C SER A 62 3.30 16.33 11.14
N PRO A 63 3.16 17.03 12.28
CA PRO A 63 4.27 17.76 12.87
C PRO A 63 5.39 16.78 13.25
N ILE A 64 6.58 16.98 12.66
CA ILE A 64 7.77 16.18 12.92
C ILE A 64 8.69 16.97 13.83
N SER A 65 8.93 16.45 15.03
CA SER A 65 9.94 17.01 15.94
C SER A 65 11.34 16.48 15.59
N GLY A 66 12.25 17.40 15.27
CA GLY A 66 13.67 17.11 15.06
C GLY A 66 14.09 17.04 13.59
N ASN A 67 15.08 17.87 13.22
CA ASN A 67 15.57 18.01 11.85
C ASN A 67 16.10 16.69 11.24
N GLY A 68 16.71 15.82 12.05
CA GLY A 68 17.20 14.52 11.58
C GLY A 68 16.09 13.56 11.13
N LYS A 69 14.94 13.60 11.82
CA LYS A 69 13.79 12.78 11.44
C LYS A 69 13.14 13.29 10.15
N LEU A 70 13.08 14.60 9.97
CA LEU A 70 12.58 15.20 8.72
C LEU A 70 13.45 14.79 7.52
N HIS A 71 14.79 14.89 7.65
CA HIS A 71 15.70 14.50 6.58
C HIS A 71 15.56 13.02 6.18
N ALA A 72 15.46 12.11 7.16
CA ALA A 72 15.25 10.69 6.90
C ALA A 72 13.95 10.41 6.12
N LEU A 73 12.90 11.18 6.39
CA LEU A 73 11.62 11.07 5.71
C LEU A 73 11.66 11.62 4.27
N GLU A 74 12.34 12.75 4.05
CA GLU A 74 12.59 13.30 2.71
C GLU A 74 13.42 12.33 1.86
N GLU A 75 14.42 11.69 2.47
CA GLU A 75 15.24 10.67 1.82
C GLU A 75 14.41 9.45 1.42
N LEU A 76 13.51 8.98 2.30
CA LEU A 76 12.60 7.88 1.99
C LEU A 76 11.68 8.23 0.81
N GLU A 77 11.07 9.42 0.82
CA GLU A 77 10.23 9.86 -0.31
C GLU A 77 11.03 9.94 -1.61
N SER A 78 12.25 10.45 -1.55
CA SER A 78 13.18 10.50 -2.69
C SER A 78 13.47 9.11 -3.24
N ARG A 79 13.78 8.13 -2.39
CA ARG A 79 14.00 6.72 -2.80
C ARG A 79 12.78 6.15 -3.51
N VAL A 80 11.57 6.35 -2.96
CA VAL A 80 10.32 5.92 -3.59
C VAL A 80 10.14 6.53 -4.98
N ARG A 81 10.49 7.81 -5.16
CA ARG A 81 10.44 8.49 -6.46
C ARG A 81 11.50 7.99 -7.43
N GLN A 82 12.70 7.65 -6.95
CA GLN A 82 13.76 7.08 -7.78
C GLN A 82 13.34 5.74 -8.41
N TYR A 83 12.73 4.82 -7.64
CA TYR A 83 12.14 3.59 -8.19
C TYR A 83 11.03 3.84 -9.21
N GLN A 84 10.40 5.01 -9.17
CA GLN A 84 9.32 5.41 -10.08
C GLN A 84 9.81 6.27 -11.24
N SER A 85 11.10 6.57 -11.37
CA SER A 85 11.65 7.44 -12.43
C SER A 85 11.16 7.07 -13.83
N LYS A 86 11.36 5.82 -14.27
CA LYS A 86 10.89 5.32 -15.58
C LYS A 86 9.36 5.32 -15.69
N ILE A 87 8.64 5.11 -14.58
CA ILE A 87 7.17 5.17 -14.55
C ILE A 87 6.71 6.61 -14.75
N PHE A 88 7.35 7.56 -14.07
CA PHE A 88 7.06 8.99 -14.16
C PHE A 88 7.36 9.54 -15.56
N GLU A 89 8.50 9.19 -16.15
CA GLU A 89 8.83 9.55 -17.53
C GLU A 89 7.73 9.15 -18.51
N LYS A 90 7.23 7.91 -18.39
CA LYS A 90 6.22 7.36 -19.30
C LYS A 90 4.80 7.83 -19.01
N TRP A 91 4.42 7.94 -17.74
CA TRP A 91 3.03 8.10 -17.33
C TRP A 91 2.73 9.42 -16.59
N GLN A 92 3.74 10.22 -16.30
CA GLN A 92 3.64 11.56 -15.69
C GLN A 92 2.94 11.56 -14.32
N PHE A 93 3.09 10.49 -13.53
CA PHE A 93 2.58 10.42 -12.17
C PHE A 93 3.50 9.62 -11.25
N ASN A 94 3.37 9.89 -9.94
CA ASN A 94 3.97 9.08 -8.87
C ASN A 94 2.85 8.53 -7.94
N ARG A 95 3.13 7.40 -7.29
CA ARG A 95 2.31 6.78 -6.24
C ARG A 95 3.22 6.41 -5.09
N LEU A 96 3.24 7.24 -4.06
CA LEU A 96 4.17 7.08 -2.93
C LEU A 96 3.91 5.79 -2.15
N PHE A 97 2.67 5.32 -2.11
CA PHE A 97 2.27 4.13 -1.38
C PHE A 97 2.20 2.85 -2.26
N SER A 98 3.10 2.67 -3.24
CA SER A 98 3.19 1.37 -3.94
C SER A 98 3.79 0.32 -3.01
N ARG A 99 2.99 -0.69 -2.66
CA ARG A 99 3.40 -1.73 -1.69
C ARG A 99 4.57 -2.55 -2.19
N GLU A 100 4.70 -2.72 -3.49
CA GLU A 100 5.84 -3.40 -4.12
C GLU A 100 7.15 -2.64 -3.93
N ILE A 101 7.12 -1.31 -4.11
CA ILE A 101 8.30 -0.46 -3.90
C ILE A 101 8.64 -0.38 -2.42
N LEU A 102 7.64 -0.19 -1.55
CA LEU A 102 7.87 -0.12 -0.11
C LEU A 102 8.46 -1.43 0.44
N LEU A 103 8.01 -2.58 -0.07
CA LEU A 103 8.58 -3.88 0.30
C LEU A 103 10.02 -4.03 -0.19
N ARG A 104 10.35 -3.58 -1.42
CA ARG A 104 11.73 -3.56 -1.94
C ARG A 104 12.65 -2.71 -1.05
N ILE A 105 12.21 -1.51 -0.68
CA ILE A 105 12.95 -0.64 0.24
C ILE A 105 13.21 -1.35 1.57
N ALA A 106 12.21 -2.00 2.15
CA ALA A 106 12.37 -2.72 3.41
C ALA A 106 13.36 -3.90 3.31
N ILE A 107 13.35 -4.63 2.19
CA ILE A 107 14.31 -5.72 1.92
C ILE A 107 15.74 -5.17 1.88
N GLU A 108 15.96 -4.07 1.15
CA GLU A 108 17.29 -3.45 1.03
C GLU A 108 17.78 -2.86 2.35
N ASP A 109 16.90 -2.19 3.10
CA ASP A 109 17.22 -1.61 4.42
C ASP A 109 17.68 -2.68 5.42
N CYS A 110 17.21 -3.91 5.27
CA CYS A 110 17.62 -5.05 6.09
C CYS A 110 18.84 -5.81 5.54
N GLY A 111 19.44 -5.36 4.43
CA GLY A 111 20.54 -6.08 3.76
C GLY A 111 20.13 -7.43 3.18
N ALA A 112 18.83 -7.65 2.95
CA ALA A 112 18.29 -8.86 2.38
C ALA A 112 18.23 -8.77 0.85
N SER A 113 17.98 -9.90 0.20
CA SER A 113 17.71 -9.94 -1.24
C SER A 113 16.51 -10.84 -1.54
N LEU A 114 15.72 -10.43 -2.52
CA LEU A 114 14.67 -11.22 -3.14
C LEU A 114 14.74 -11.00 -4.64
N SER A 115 14.50 -12.05 -5.41
CA SER A 115 14.33 -11.93 -6.85
C SER A 115 13.05 -11.11 -7.17
N PRO A 116 12.95 -10.48 -8.35
CA PRO A 116 11.73 -9.79 -8.77
C PRO A 116 10.47 -10.67 -8.73
N ASP A 117 10.61 -11.97 -9.03
CA ASP A 117 9.49 -12.91 -9.00
C ASP A 117 9.08 -13.27 -7.55
N ASP A 118 10.02 -13.39 -6.63
CA ASP A 118 9.74 -13.59 -5.20
C ASP A 118 9.07 -12.37 -4.59
N LEU A 119 9.57 -11.17 -4.91
CA LEU A 119 8.96 -9.90 -4.51
C LEU A 119 7.51 -9.82 -5.00
N HIS A 120 7.27 -10.17 -6.27
CA HIS A 120 5.93 -10.18 -6.85
C HIS A 120 4.99 -11.17 -6.14
N ARG A 121 5.47 -12.38 -5.83
CA ARG A 121 4.71 -13.37 -5.04
C ARG A 121 4.36 -12.86 -3.65
N CYS A 122 5.32 -12.27 -2.96
CA CYS A 122 5.10 -11.67 -1.64
C CYS A 122 4.07 -10.54 -1.72
N ALA A 123 4.22 -9.62 -2.67
CA ALA A 123 3.26 -8.54 -2.87
C ALA A 123 1.85 -9.05 -3.18
N ASN A 124 1.70 -10.08 -4.01
CA ASN A 124 0.39 -10.68 -4.28
C ASN A 124 -0.25 -11.27 -3.02
N GLN A 125 0.52 -11.94 -2.17
CA GLN A 125 0.01 -12.46 -0.90
C GLN A 125 -0.39 -11.34 0.07
N TYR A 126 0.40 -10.26 0.13
CA TYR A 126 0.04 -9.06 0.88
C TYR A 126 -1.32 -8.52 0.41
N TRP A 127 -1.52 -8.37 -0.91
CA TRP A 127 -2.76 -7.82 -1.47
C TRP A 127 -3.96 -8.76 -1.29
N ASP A 128 -3.74 -10.07 -1.39
CA ASP A 128 -4.75 -11.09 -1.08
C ASP A 128 -5.17 -11.02 0.39
N HIS A 129 -4.22 -10.84 1.31
CA HIS A 129 -4.53 -10.64 2.73
C HIS A 129 -5.36 -9.36 2.96
N MET A 130 -4.96 -8.24 2.35
CA MET A 130 -5.70 -6.96 2.43
C MET A 130 -7.14 -7.11 1.94
N GLN A 131 -7.35 -7.87 0.85
CA GLN A 131 -8.68 -8.13 0.30
C GLN A 131 -9.53 -8.99 1.22
N LYS A 132 -8.96 -10.05 1.80
CA LYS A 132 -9.69 -11.02 2.64
C LYS A 132 -10.00 -10.51 4.04
N ASN A 133 -9.28 -9.49 4.51
CA ASN A 133 -9.38 -9.00 5.89
C ASN A 133 -9.61 -7.47 5.94
N PRO A 134 -10.70 -6.96 5.31
CA PRO A 134 -10.98 -5.53 5.34
C PRO A 134 -11.32 -5.06 6.76
N LEU A 135 -10.75 -3.93 7.17
CA LEU A 135 -11.12 -3.25 8.40
C LEU A 135 -11.84 -1.95 8.06
N VAL A 136 -13.14 -1.93 8.32
CA VAL A 136 -14.01 -0.77 8.08
C VAL A 136 -14.31 -0.13 9.43
N PHE A 137 -14.28 1.20 9.50
CA PHE A 137 -14.64 1.89 10.74
C PHE A 137 -16.10 1.62 11.11
N PRO A 138 -16.42 1.42 12.41
CA PRO A 138 -17.79 1.14 12.85
C PRO A 138 -18.82 2.15 12.35
N ASP A 139 -18.41 3.41 12.23
CA ASP A 139 -19.27 4.51 11.80
C ASP A 139 -19.55 4.46 10.30
N ALA A 140 -18.57 4.05 9.49
CA ALA A 140 -18.77 3.78 8.07
C ALA A 140 -19.72 2.60 7.86
N ILE A 141 -19.62 1.55 8.68
CA ILE A 141 -20.59 0.42 8.65
C ILE A 141 -22.01 0.93 8.94
N ARG A 142 -22.19 1.70 10.02
CA ARG A 142 -23.51 2.25 10.40
C ARG A 142 -24.07 3.16 9.30
N LEU A 143 -23.24 3.99 8.69
CA LEU A 143 -23.61 4.85 7.56
C LEU A 143 -24.08 4.01 6.36
N SER A 144 -23.30 3.02 5.93
CA SER A 144 -23.65 2.14 4.81
C SER A 144 -24.95 1.38 5.06
N GLN A 145 -25.17 0.87 6.28
CA GLN A 145 -26.42 0.19 6.65
C GLN A 145 -27.63 1.12 6.57
N ARG A 146 -27.48 2.37 7.02
CA ARG A 146 -28.56 3.38 6.95
C ARG A 146 -28.88 3.79 5.51
N LEU A 147 -27.87 3.97 4.67
CA LEU A 147 -28.06 4.28 3.26
C LEU A 147 -28.76 3.12 2.53
N ALA A 148 -28.37 1.88 2.85
CA ALA A 148 -28.98 0.68 2.28
C ALA A 148 -30.45 0.53 2.68
N SER A 149 -30.79 0.72 3.97
CA SER A 149 -32.18 0.59 4.45
C SER A 149 -33.14 1.63 3.86
N GLN A 150 -32.62 2.78 3.43
CA GLN A 150 -33.37 3.83 2.74
C GLN A 150 -33.45 3.62 1.22
N GLY A 151 -32.78 2.58 0.68
CA GLY A 151 -32.62 2.38 -0.74
C GLY A 151 -31.90 3.53 -1.43
N THR A 152 -30.96 4.19 -0.75
CA THR A 152 -30.21 5.32 -1.32
C THR A 152 -29.11 4.79 -2.24
N PRO A 153 -29.11 5.14 -3.54
CA PRO A 153 -28.01 4.79 -4.43
C PRO A 153 -26.69 5.34 -3.87
N THR A 154 -25.75 4.44 -3.63
CA THR A 154 -24.48 4.74 -2.96
C THR A 154 -23.32 4.28 -3.85
N TYR A 155 -22.37 5.18 -4.08
CA TYR A 155 -21.17 4.91 -4.85
C TYR A 155 -19.94 5.11 -3.96
N LEU A 156 -18.99 4.18 -4.03
CA LEU A 156 -17.70 4.29 -3.33
C LEU A 156 -16.63 4.79 -4.29
N MET A 157 -15.94 5.86 -3.91
CA MET A 157 -14.72 6.33 -4.55
C MET A 157 -13.56 6.16 -3.58
N THR A 158 -12.59 5.34 -3.95
CA THR A 158 -11.40 5.05 -3.15
C THR A 158 -10.15 5.45 -3.92
N SER A 159 -9.12 5.91 -3.20
CA SER A 159 -7.81 6.19 -3.77
C SER A 159 -7.29 4.98 -4.55
N SER A 160 -6.64 5.22 -5.69
CA SER A 160 -6.18 4.13 -6.54
C SER A 160 -4.77 3.71 -6.15
N ASP A 161 -4.65 2.52 -5.58
CA ASP A 161 -3.38 1.81 -5.55
C ASP A 161 -2.98 1.41 -6.97
N ALA A 162 -1.79 1.83 -7.39
CA ALA A 162 -1.17 1.31 -8.60
C ALA A 162 -0.37 0.06 -8.24
N ARG A 163 -0.55 -1.01 -9.02
CA ARG A 163 0.27 -2.22 -8.92
C ARG A 163 1.49 -2.04 -9.82
N TYR A 164 2.67 -2.15 -9.23
CA TYR A 164 3.93 -2.12 -9.98
C TYR A 164 4.55 -3.49 -10.05
N ARG A 165 5.34 -3.72 -11.11
CA ARG A 165 6.09 -4.95 -11.29
C ARG A 165 7.56 -4.64 -11.49
N GLU A 166 8.38 -5.21 -10.62
CA GLU A 166 9.82 -5.18 -10.76
C GLU A 166 10.24 -6.12 -11.90
N ARG A 167 11.08 -5.63 -12.82
CA ARG A 167 11.58 -6.39 -13.98
C ARG A 167 13.02 -6.84 -13.77
N ALA A 168 13.82 -5.98 -13.17
CA ALA A 168 15.14 -6.26 -12.62
C ALA A 168 15.20 -5.57 -11.25
N ILE A 169 16.14 -5.96 -10.39
CA ILE A 169 16.26 -5.38 -9.03
C ILE A 169 16.30 -3.84 -9.14
N GLY A 170 15.33 -3.19 -8.50
CA GLY A 170 15.14 -1.74 -8.49
C GLY A 170 14.54 -1.13 -9.76
N GLU A 171 14.19 -1.92 -10.77
CA GLU A 171 13.54 -1.44 -11.99
C GLU A 171 12.05 -1.79 -12.01
N PHE A 172 11.21 -0.83 -11.64
CA PHE A 172 9.76 -0.99 -11.64
C PHE A 172 9.09 -0.55 -12.93
N THR A 173 8.03 -1.26 -13.30
CA THR A 173 7.16 -0.96 -14.43
C THR A 173 5.71 -0.89 -14.00
N TYR A 174 4.93 -0.06 -14.70
CA TYR A 174 3.50 0.06 -14.51
C TYR A 174 2.75 -0.33 -15.79
N ASN A 175 1.76 -1.20 -15.65
CA ASN A 175 0.79 -1.52 -16.69
C ASN A 175 -0.62 -1.15 -16.19
N PRO A 176 -1.27 -0.12 -16.77
CA PRO A 176 -2.59 0.32 -16.32
C PRO A 176 -3.68 -0.72 -16.53
N ARG A 177 -3.56 -1.60 -17.54
CA ARG A 177 -4.55 -2.64 -17.80
C ARG A 177 -4.51 -3.72 -16.71
N GLU A 178 -3.31 -4.17 -16.37
CA GLU A 178 -3.08 -5.13 -15.28
C GLU A 178 -3.53 -4.54 -13.94
N SER A 179 -3.07 -3.33 -13.60
CA SER A 179 -3.44 -2.67 -12.35
C SER A 179 -4.96 -2.47 -12.21
N ARG A 180 -5.66 -2.19 -13.32
CA ARG A 180 -7.13 -2.09 -13.33
C ARG A 180 -7.80 -3.45 -13.17
N SER A 181 -7.26 -4.49 -13.80
CA SER A 181 -7.74 -5.87 -13.67
C SER A 181 -7.62 -6.34 -12.22
N ASP A 182 -6.46 -6.12 -11.60
CA ASP A 182 -6.22 -6.46 -10.20
C ASP A 182 -7.17 -5.72 -9.27
N LYS A 183 -7.41 -4.42 -9.52
CA LYS A 183 -8.36 -3.64 -8.72
C LYS A 183 -9.79 -4.19 -8.85
N ARG A 184 -10.22 -4.56 -10.06
CA ARG A 184 -11.55 -5.14 -10.29
C ARG A 184 -11.71 -6.48 -9.58
N HIS A 185 -10.70 -7.34 -9.62
CA HIS A 185 -10.72 -8.62 -8.92
C HIS A 185 -10.85 -8.46 -7.40
N ARG A 186 -10.33 -7.36 -6.83
CA ARG A 186 -10.46 -7.06 -5.39
C ARG A 186 -11.83 -6.52 -4.97
N MET A 187 -12.58 -5.93 -5.91
CA MET A 187 -13.85 -5.28 -5.64
C MET A 187 -15.07 -6.17 -5.91
N LEU A 188 -14.85 -7.38 -6.45
CA LEU A 188 -15.86 -8.41 -6.72
C LEU A 188 -15.75 -9.51 -5.68
#